data_AF-A0A4Q9M334-F1
#
_entry.id   AF-A0A4Q9M334-F1
#
_cell.length_a   1.000
_cell.length_b   1.000
_cell.length_c   1.000
_cell.angle_alpha   90.00
_cell.angle_beta   90.00
_cell.angle_gamma   90.00
#
_symmetry.space_group_name_H-M   'P 1'
#
loop_
_entity.id
_entity.type
_entity.pdbx_description
1 polymer ?
#
loop_
_entity_poly.entity_id
_entity_poly.type
_entity_poly.pdbx_seq_one_letter_code
_entity_poly.pdbx_strand_id
1 'polypeptide(L)'
;IFPLSLLFTRATSLLVNVTVDDTFGDPTTGVIPQYLPNDPPGTTGAWHAGNSTETDDWSTSHWTPGVLNLFEIHNQTWHDSTPANGPAQVVVNFTGTAVYVYN
;
A
#
# COMPACT_ATOMS: atom_id res chain seq x y z
N ILE A 1 -49.01 9.25 20.42
CA ILE A 1 -47.72 8.62 20.78
C ILE A 1 -47.50 7.51 19.75
N PHE A 2 -46.63 7.73 18.76
CA PHE A 2 -46.35 6.73 17.71
C PHE A 2 -45.23 5.79 18.19
N PRO A 3 -45.32 4.47 17.96
CA PRO A 3 -44.25 3.55 18.31
C PRO A 3 -43.10 3.68 17.30
N LEU A 4 -41.91 3.98 17.80
CA LEU A 4 -40.67 3.90 17.04
C LEU A 4 -40.33 2.42 16.84
N SER A 5 -40.49 1.90 15.62
CA SER A 5 -40.12 0.53 15.29
C SER A 5 -38.60 0.43 15.11
N LEU A 6 -37.94 -0.41 15.92
CA LEU A 6 -36.53 -0.75 15.75
C LEU A 6 -36.41 -1.76 14.59
N LEU A 7 -35.89 -1.30 13.45
CA LEU A 7 -35.48 -2.16 12.36
C LEU A 7 -34.14 -2.82 12.72
N PHE A 8 -34.17 -4.09 13.11
CA PHE A 8 -32.96 -4.91 13.21
C PHE A 8 -32.58 -5.42 11.82
N THR A 9 -31.53 -4.85 11.23
CA THR A 9 -30.93 -5.39 10.01
C THR A 9 -29.95 -6.49 10.39
N ARG A 10 -30.06 -7.66 9.74
CA ARG A 10 -29.04 -8.70 9.86
C ARG A 10 -27.89 -8.36 8.91
N ALA A 11 -26.71 -8.10 9.46
CA ALA A 11 -25.48 -8.02 8.69
C ALA A 11 -24.86 -9.41 8.59
N THR A 12 -24.61 -9.87 7.36
CA THR A 12 -23.81 -11.07 7.08
C THR A 12 -22.45 -10.63 6.59
N SER A 13 -21.39 -11.16 7.17
CA SER A 13 -20.02 -10.96 6.69
C SER A 13 -19.50 -12.26 6.09
N LEU A 14 -18.80 -12.18 4.97
CA LEU A 14 -18.07 -13.29 4.38
C LEU A 14 -16.60 -13.18 4.77
N LEU A 15 -15.98 -14.30 5.12
CA LEU A 15 -14.53 -14.38 5.26
C LEU A 15 -13.91 -14.27 3.87
N VAL A 16 -13.25 -13.14 3.60
CA VAL A 16 -12.54 -12.88 2.36
C VAL A 16 -11.07 -12.58 2.66
N ASN A 17 -10.18 -13.05 1.80
CA ASN A 17 -8.80 -12.61 1.78
C ASN A 17 -8.61 -11.71 0.56
N VAL A 18 -8.19 -10.47 0.79
CA VAL A 18 -8.00 -9.46 -0.26
C VAL A 18 -6.53 -9.07 -0.26
N THR A 19 -5.85 -9.35 -1.36
CA THR A 19 -4.51 -8.82 -1.61
C THR A 19 -4.65 -7.37 -2.07
N VAL A 20 -4.08 -6.45 -1.30
CA VAL A 20 -4.00 -5.02 -1.64
C VAL A 20 -2.61 -4.78 -2.18
N ASP A 21 -2.54 -4.39 -3.45
CA ASP A 21 -1.28 -4.05 -4.10
C ASP A 21 -0.84 -2.65 -3.68
N ASP A 22 0.47 -2.47 -3.57
CA ASP A 22 1.09 -1.26 -3.05
C ASP A 22 1.00 -0.08 -4.05
N THR A 23 0.73 -0.39 -5.32
CA THR A 23 0.65 0.51 -6.48
C THR A 23 -0.73 0.49 -7.13
N PHE A 24 -1.32 -0.69 -7.28
CA PHE A 24 -2.63 -0.90 -7.91
C PHE A 24 -3.80 -0.94 -6.91
N GLY A 25 -3.49 -1.05 -5.61
CA GLY A 25 -4.45 -0.93 -4.53
C GLY A 25 -5.33 -2.15 -4.31
N ASP A 26 -6.37 -1.95 -3.51
CA ASP A 26 -7.44 -2.92 -3.30
C ASP A 26 -8.23 -3.11 -4.60
N PRO A 27 -8.38 -4.33 -5.13
CA PRO A 27 -9.09 -4.59 -6.39
C PRO A 27 -10.58 -4.21 -6.37
N THR A 28 -11.16 -3.98 -5.19
CA THR A 28 -12.57 -3.60 -5.02
C THR A 28 -12.77 -2.09 -4.88
N THR A 29 -11.87 -1.43 -4.15
CA THR A 29 -12.02 -0.01 -3.79
C THR A 29 -11.03 0.91 -4.49
N GLY A 30 -9.95 0.37 -5.04
CA GLY A 30 -8.82 1.12 -5.61
C GLY A 30 -7.97 1.84 -4.57
N VAL A 31 -8.22 1.64 -3.27
CA VAL A 31 -7.45 2.29 -2.21
C VAL A 31 -6.06 1.68 -2.14
N ILE A 32 -5.03 2.52 -2.24
CA ILE A 32 -3.62 2.15 -2.01
C ILE A 32 -3.17 2.57 -0.60
N PRO A 33 -2.12 1.93 -0.05
CA PRO A 33 -1.47 2.42 1.16
C PRO A 33 -1.00 3.87 1.02
N GLN A 34 -1.00 4.61 2.12
CA GLN A 34 -0.39 5.93 2.18
C GLN A 34 1.06 5.82 2.65
N TYR A 35 1.96 6.45 1.91
CA TYR A 35 3.38 6.50 2.22
C TYR A 35 3.76 7.84 2.85
N LEU A 36 4.45 7.79 4.00
CA LEU A 36 4.89 8.98 4.73
C LEU A 36 6.41 8.93 5.00
N PRO A 37 7.13 10.06 4.90
CA PRO A 37 6.61 11.39 4.55
C PRO A 37 6.17 11.48 3.07
N ASN A 38 5.11 12.25 2.81
CA ASN A 38 4.62 12.50 1.46
C ASN A 38 5.40 13.65 0.81
N ASP A 39 6.72 13.47 0.75
CA ASP A 39 7.64 14.43 0.16
C ASP A 39 7.63 14.31 -1.37
N PRO A 40 7.93 15.40 -2.11
CA PRO A 40 8.01 15.34 -3.57
C PRO A 40 9.04 14.30 -4.04
N PRO A 41 8.77 13.56 -5.13
CA PRO A 41 9.76 12.69 -5.78
C PRO A 41 11.06 13.46 -6.08
N GLY A 42 12.20 12.79 -5.95
CA GLY A 42 13.53 13.40 -6.08
C GLY A 42 14.06 14.03 -4.78
N THR A 43 13.26 14.07 -3.72
CA THR A 43 13.72 14.56 -2.40
C THR A 43 14.42 13.42 -1.65
N THR A 44 15.53 13.74 -0.98
CA THR A 44 16.23 12.76 -0.13
C THR A 44 15.31 12.22 0.96
N GLY A 45 15.05 10.92 0.92
CA GLY A 45 14.16 10.23 1.87
C GLY A 45 12.68 10.31 1.54
N ALA A 46 12.30 10.83 0.36
CA ALA A 46 10.96 10.60 -0.19
C ALA A 46 10.75 9.10 -0.47
N TRP A 47 9.48 8.70 -0.57
CA TRP A 47 9.14 7.40 -1.11
C TRP A 47 9.25 7.42 -2.63
N HIS A 48 9.84 6.37 -3.18
CA HIS A 48 9.94 6.11 -4.60
C HIS A 48 9.00 4.94 -4.95
N ALA A 49 8.30 5.07 -6.08
CA ALA A 49 7.45 4.02 -6.62
C ALA A 49 8.15 3.40 -7.83
N GLY A 50 8.59 2.15 -7.69
CA GLY A 50 9.34 1.41 -8.72
C GLY A 50 8.51 0.38 -9.46
N ASN A 51 9.01 -0.06 -10.62
CA ASN A 51 8.38 -1.09 -11.44
C ASN A 51 9.40 -1.85 -12.31
N SER A 52 9.01 -2.99 -12.87
CA SER A 52 9.90 -3.87 -13.66
C SER A 52 10.60 -3.25 -14.88
N THR A 53 10.21 -2.05 -15.31
CA THR A 53 10.83 -1.35 -16.43
C THR A 53 11.77 -0.23 -16.01
N GLU A 54 11.85 0.10 -14.71
CA GLU A 54 12.80 1.11 -14.26
C GLU A 54 14.24 0.63 -14.45
N THR A 55 15.13 1.57 -14.73
CA THR A 55 16.52 1.27 -15.06
C THR A 55 17.48 1.75 -13.98
N ASP A 56 17.22 2.90 -13.35
CA ASP A 56 17.94 3.45 -12.20
C ASP A 56 17.30 4.81 -11.84
N ASP A 57 17.04 5.10 -10.56
CA ASP A 57 16.88 6.48 -10.08
C ASP A 57 17.83 6.72 -8.90
N TRP A 58 19.10 6.98 -9.26
CA TRP A 58 20.18 7.29 -8.32
C TRP A 58 19.89 8.47 -7.37
N SER A 59 18.86 9.27 -7.63
CA SER A 59 18.48 10.38 -6.75
C SER A 59 17.52 9.98 -5.63
N THR A 60 16.85 8.81 -5.73
CA THR A 60 15.76 8.40 -4.83
C THR A 60 15.76 6.91 -4.43
N SER A 61 16.15 5.98 -5.30
CA SER A 61 16.04 4.52 -5.08
C SER A 61 17.23 3.74 -5.65
N HIS A 62 17.72 2.77 -4.86
CA HIS A 62 18.73 1.79 -5.31
C HIS A 62 18.11 0.42 -5.64
N TRP A 63 16.80 0.27 -5.52
CA TRP A 63 16.10 -1.00 -5.63
C TRP A 63 15.54 -1.17 -7.04
N THR A 64 16.41 -1.49 -8.00
CA THR A 64 16.03 -1.69 -9.41
C THR A 64 15.77 -3.18 -9.74
N PRO A 65 15.21 -3.51 -10.92
CA PRO A 65 15.12 -4.88 -11.43
C PRO A 65 16.43 -5.66 -11.47
N GLY A 66 17.58 -4.98 -11.49
CA GLY A 66 18.89 -5.62 -11.44
C GLY A 66 19.28 -6.12 -10.03
N VAL A 67 18.61 -5.62 -9.00
CA VAL A 67 18.83 -5.95 -7.58
C VAL A 67 17.71 -6.83 -7.03
N LEU A 68 16.46 -6.53 -7.41
CA LEU A 68 15.26 -7.20 -6.93
C LEU A 68 14.96 -8.49 -7.70
N ASN A 69 14.48 -9.52 -7.00
CA ASN A 69 13.90 -10.69 -7.65
C ASN A 69 12.45 -10.41 -8.06
N LEU A 70 12.26 -9.91 -9.28
CA LEU A 70 10.93 -9.54 -9.79
C LEU A 70 9.90 -10.69 -9.81
N PHE A 71 10.32 -11.95 -9.76
CA PHE A 71 9.39 -13.08 -9.75
C PHE A 71 8.73 -13.33 -8.39
N GLU A 72 9.25 -12.72 -7.33
CA GLU A 72 8.71 -12.80 -5.97
C GLU A 72 7.91 -11.55 -5.58
N ILE A 73 7.97 -10.50 -6.40
CA ILE A 73 7.28 -9.24 -6.17
C ILE A 73 5.90 -9.28 -6.83
N HIS A 74 4.86 -9.02 -6.03
CA HIS A 74 3.49 -8.97 -6.54
C HIS A 74 3.35 -7.88 -7.59
N ASN A 75 2.79 -8.23 -8.76
CA ASN A 75 2.66 -7.37 -9.94
C ASN A 75 3.93 -6.63 -10.39
N GLN A 76 5.10 -7.04 -9.88
CA GLN A 76 6.39 -6.44 -10.17
C GLN A 76 6.46 -4.93 -9.90
N THR A 77 5.76 -4.47 -8.84
CA THR A 77 5.81 -3.10 -8.32
C THR A 77 6.29 -3.08 -6.88
N TRP A 78 6.92 -1.99 -6.48
CA TRP A 78 7.39 -1.80 -5.11
C TRP A 78 7.45 -0.33 -4.75
N HIS A 79 7.48 -0.06 -3.45
CA HIS A 79 7.82 1.24 -2.91
C HIS A 79 9.00 1.12 -1.97
N ASP A 80 9.96 2.04 -2.10
CA ASP A 80 11.12 2.09 -1.24
C ASP A 80 11.45 3.52 -0.82
N SER A 81 12.17 3.64 0.29
CA SER A 81 12.63 4.92 0.82
C SER A 81 13.87 4.71 1.66
N THR A 82 14.82 5.64 1.57
CA THR A 82 15.96 5.71 2.48
C THR A 82 15.68 6.77 3.55
N PRO A 83 15.32 6.40 4.80
CA PRO A 83 14.89 7.36 5.80
C PRO A 83 16.03 8.28 6.25
N ALA A 84 16.16 9.43 5.59
CA ALA A 84 17.14 10.46 5.94
C ALA A 84 16.60 11.48 6.95
N ASN A 85 15.28 11.72 6.95
CA ASN A 85 14.61 12.78 7.73
C ASN A 85 13.67 12.26 8.83
N GLY A 86 13.66 10.96 9.09
CA GLY A 86 12.75 10.30 10.05
C GLY A 86 12.31 8.93 9.57
N PRO A 87 11.53 8.19 10.38
CA PRO A 87 11.07 6.86 9.99
C PRO A 87 10.09 6.94 8.81
N ALA A 88 10.37 6.17 7.77
CA ALA A 88 9.44 5.91 6.68
C ALA A 88 8.26 5.08 7.22
N GLN A 89 7.04 5.42 6.82
CA GLN A 89 5.82 4.76 7.29
C GLN A 89 4.91 4.40 6.11
N VAL A 90 4.27 3.24 6.21
CA VAL A 90 3.20 2.78 5.34
C VAL A 90 1.92 2.71 6.17
N VAL A 91 0.90 3.46 5.79
CA VAL A 91 -0.36 3.58 6.51
C VAL A 91 -1.47 2.93 5.69
N VAL A 92 -2.11 1.92 6.26
CA VAL A 92 -3.21 1.19 5.61
C VAL A 92 -4.49 1.40 6.40
N ASN A 93 -5.51 1.96 5.73
CA ASN A 93 -6.86 2.07 6.28
C ASN A 93 -7.70 0.92 5.72
N PHE A 94 -8.20 0.05 6.59
CA PHE A 94 -8.99 -1.12 6.19
C PHE A 94 -10.19 -1.30 7.11
N THR A 95 -11.25 -1.93 6.58
CA THR A 95 -12.39 -2.40 7.38
C THR A 95 -12.36 -3.92 7.40
N GLY A 96 -11.97 -4.51 8.53
CA GLY A 96 -11.78 -5.96 8.64
C GLY A 96 -11.33 -6.39 10.03
N THR A 97 -10.80 -7.61 10.12
CA THR A 97 -10.36 -8.21 11.40
C THR A 97 -8.84 -8.23 11.56
N ALA A 98 -8.09 -8.34 10.47
CA ALA A 98 -6.63 -8.42 10.50
C ALA A 98 -6.01 -7.85 9.22
N VAL A 99 -4.77 -7.37 9.34
CA VAL A 99 -3.89 -7.00 8.21
C VAL A 99 -2.61 -7.80 8.36
N TYR A 100 -2.15 -8.37 7.24
CA TYR A 100 -0.85 -9.02 7.13
C TYR A 100 -0.04 -8.24 6.11
N VAL A 101 1.11 -7.73 6.54
CA VAL A 101 2.05 -6.99 5.68
C VAL A 101 3.13 -7.95 5.23
N TYR A 102 3.38 -7.99 3.92
CA TYR A 102 4.50 -8.70 3.31
C TYR A 102 5.38 -7.63 2.65
N ASN A 103 6.65 -7.58 3.03
CA ASN A 103 7.61 -6.56 2.66
C ASN A 103 9.02 -7.14 2.53
#